data_AF-A0A3D4IPB6-F1
#
_entry.id   AF-A0A3D4IPB6-F1
#
_cell.length_a   1.000
_cell.length_b   1.000
_cell.length_c   1.000
_cell.angle_alpha   90.00
_cell.angle_beta   90.00
_cell.angle_gamma   90.00
#
_symmetry.space_group_name_H-M   'P 1'
#
loop_
_entity.id
_entity.type
_entity.pdbx_description
1 polymer ?
#
loop_
_entity_poly.entity_id
_entity_poly.type
_entity_poly.pdbx_seq_one_letter_code
_entity_poly.pdbx_strand_id
1 'polypeptide(L)'
;SSPLANLQQNINNADRHVSWSWFFKMVNNEMIFNFISKRINSIFGIPHPGEYTIEGPFNVSTVYSRSFSHLSWTGMFVMAIFILVIPFIYRMFLSPAYLGSGLALLSTMFLFMAYDNTISFTGLSFQLCYPLLFGWLEKKEIFSLRKATSYSS
;
A
#
# COMPACT_ATOMS: atom_id res chain seq x y z
N SER A 1 8.72 16.63 -17.01
CA SER A 1 8.37 15.20 -16.95
C SER A 1 7.30 15.03 -15.87
N SER A 2 6.14 14.49 -16.20
CA SER A 2 5.03 14.28 -15.25
C SER A 2 4.89 12.78 -14.95
N PRO A 3 4.45 12.37 -13.74
CA PRO A 3 4.16 10.98 -13.43
C PRO A 3 3.27 10.28 -14.47
N LEU A 4 2.35 11.03 -15.08
CA LEU A 4 1.47 10.54 -16.14
C LEU A 4 2.22 10.33 -17.48
N ALA A 5 3.22 11.15 -17.78
CA ALA A 5 4.05 10.99 -18.99
C ALA A 5 4.94 9.74 -18.88
N ASN A 6 5.47 9.44 -17.69
CA ASN A 6 6.23 8.20 -17.45
C ASN A 6 5.32 6.95 -17.52
N LEU A 7 4.04 7.05 -17.12
CA LEU A 7 3.05 5.99 -17.33
C LEU A 7 2.86 5.71 -18.82
N GLN A 8 2.65 6.75 -19.64
CA GLN A 8 2.49 6.58 -21.09
C GLN A 8 3.72 5.95 -21.73
N GLN A 9 4.93 6.32 -21.27
CA GLN A 9 6.17 5.72 -21.75
C GLN A 9 6.28 4.23 -21.39
N ASN A 10 5.87 3.83 -20.18
CA ASN A 10 5.80 2.40 -19.81
C ASN A 10 4.75 1.65 -20.63
N ILE A 11 3.59 2.26 -20.92
CA ILE A 11 2.57 1.65 -21.80
C ILE A 11 3.13 1.37 -23.20
N ASN A 12 3.94 2.28 -23.72
CA ASN A 12 4.48 2.17 -25.08
C ASN A 12 5.65 1.18 -25.18
N ASN A 13 6.43 0.99 -24.11
CA ASN A 13 7.72 0.28 -24.16
C ASN A 13 7.84 -0.96 -23.26
N ALA A 14 6.92 -1.18 -22.31
CA ALA A 14 7.03 -2.32 -21.40
C ALA A 14 6.70 -3.64 -22.11
N ASP A 15 7.56 -4.65 -21.88
CA ASP A 15 7.31 -6.02 -22.31
C ASP A 15 6.10 -6.61 -21.58
N ARG A 16 5.23 -7.26 -22.36
CA ARG A 16 3.94 -7.75 -21.87
C ARG A 16 4.09 -9.18 -21.37
N HIS A 17 4.18 -9.36 -20.06
CA HIS A 17 4.21 -10.68 -19.46
C HIS A 17 3.05 -10.87 -18.47
N VAL A 18 2.03 -11.62 -18.89
CA VAL A 18 0.93 -12.01 -18.00
C VAL A 18 1.21 -13.43 -17.50
N SER A 19 1.68 -13.56 -16.25
CA SER A 19 1.84 -14.86 -15.60
C SER A 19 1.58 -14.77 -14.10
N TRP A 20 1.25 -15.90 -13.47
CA TRP A 20 1.12 -16.00 -12.02
C TRP A 20 2.38 -15.59 -11.25
N SER A 21 3.57 -15.90 -11.80
CA SER A 21 4.83 -15.45 -11.21
C SER A 21 4.90 -13.92 -11.17
N TRP A 22 4.53 -13.25 -12.26
CA TRP A 22 4.52 -11.79 -12.36
C TRP A 22 3.46 -11.15 -11.46
N PHE A 23 2.32 -11.82 -11.24
CA PHE A 23 1.31 -11.41 -10.27
C PHE A 23 1.86 -11.40 -8.84
N PHE A 24 2.49 -12.48 -8.39
CA PHE A 24 3.08 -12.52 -7.05
C PHE A 24 4.20 -11.49 -6.88
N LYS A 25 5.00 -11.24 -7.93
CA LYS A 25 6.00 -10.17 -7.92
C LYS A 25 5.36 -8.80 -7.76
N MET A 26 4.26 -8.52 -8.46
CA MET A 26 3.51 -7.27 -8.32
C MET A 26 2.96 -7.10 -6.92
N VAL A 27 2.33 -8.13 -6.36
CA VAL A 27 1.80 -8.09 -4.99
C VAL A 27 2.92 -7.78 -4.00
N ASN A 28 4.05 -8.48 -4.12
CA ASN A 28 5.17 -8.30 -3.21
C ASN A 28 5.81 -6.91 -3.31
N ASN A 29 5.99 -6.38 -4.52
CA ASN A 29 6.72 -5.12 -4.72
C ASN A 29 5.84 -3.88 -4.59
N GLU A 30 4.57 -3.96 -4.99
CA GLU A 30 3.70 -2.77 -5.10
C GLU A 30 2.63 -2.68 -4.01
N MET A 31 2.14 -3.82 -3.51
CA MET A 31 0.97 -3.85 -2.63
C MET A 31 1.35 -4.05 -1.16
N ILE A 32 2.54 -4.59 -0.90
CA ILE A 32 3.06 -4.86 0.43
C ILE A 32 4.02 -3.75 0.86
N PHE A 33 4.08 -3.47 2.16
CA PHE A 33 5.05 -2.52 2.71
C PHE A 33 6.50 -2.88 2.36
N ASN A 34 7.26 -1.86 2.00
CA ASN A 34 8.65 -1.98 1.52
C ASN A 34 9.56 -2.80 2.45
N PHE A 35 9.40 -2.69 3.77
CA PHE A 35 10.22 -3.46 4.73
C PHE A 35 9.94 -4.97 4.70
N ILE A 36 8.72 -5.37 4.37
CA ILE A 36 8.34 -6.79 4.20
C ILE A 36 8.79 -7.24 2.81
N SER A 37 8.50 -6.44 1.78
CA SER A 37 8.87 -6.70 0.40
C SER A 37 10.37 -6.95 0.23
N LYS A 38 11.22 -6.08 0.80
CA LYS A 38 12.68 -6.24 0.77
C LYS A 38 13.16 -7.54 1.40
N ARG A 39 12.52 -8.00 2.49
CA ARG A 39 12.85 -9.27 3.14
C ARG A 39 12.48 -10.46 2.27
N ILE A 40 11.28 -10.44 1.68
CA ILE A 40 10.83 -11.49 0.75
C ILE A 40 11.73 -11.53 -0.49
N ASN A 41 12.04 -10.37 -1.09
CA ASN A 41 12.91 -10.28 -2.26
C ASN A 41 14.32 -10.79 -1.98
N SER A 42 14.87 -10.52 -0.79
CA SER A 42 16.18 -11.04 -0.38
C SER A 42 16.19 -12.57 -0.22
N ILE A 43 15.07 -13.18 0.17
CA ILE A 43 14.96 -14.64 0.36
C ILE A 43 14.74 -15.34 -0.98
N PHE A 44 13.91 -14.78 -1.85
CA PHE A 44 13.46 -15.42 -3.10
C PHE A 44 14.19 -14.94 -4.36
N GLY A 45 15.15 -14.01 -4.24
CA GLY A 45 15.95 -13.52 -5.37
C GLY A 45 15.10 -12.86 -6.47
N ILE A 46 13.99 -12.23 -6.09
CA ILE A 46 13.03 -11.66 -7.03
C ILE A 46 13.59 -10.33 -7.59
N PRO A 47 13.87 -10.25 -8.91
CA PRO A 47 14.31 -9.00 -9.51
C PRO A 47 13.15 -7.99 -9.54
N HIS A 48 13.44 -6.73 -9.21
CA HIS A 48 12.53 -5.63 -9.49
C HIS A 48 12.62 -5.31 -10.98
N PRO A 49 11.52 -5.41 -11.75
CA PRO A 49 11.53 -4.91 -13.10
C PRO A 49 11.80 -3.40 -13.05
N GLY A 50 12.83 -2.96 -13.79
CA GLY A 50 13.12 -1.53 -13.94
C GLY A 50 11.96 -0.83 -14.65
N GLU A 51 11.71 0.42 -14.29
CA GLU A 51 10.77 1.27 -15.02
C GLU A 51 11.47 2.00 -16.15
N TYR A 52 10.78 2.12 -17.28
CA TYR A 52 11.19 3.08 -18.32
C TYR A 52 10.76 4.48 -17.86
N THR A 53 11.71 5.27 -17.38
CA THR A 53 11.48 6.65 -16.94
C THR A 53 12.22 7.62 -17.84
N ILE A 54 11.65 8.81 -18.08
CA ILE A 54 12.36 9.88 -18.77
C ILE A 54 13.45 10.40 -17.83
N GLU A 55 14.70 10.37 -18.26
CA GLU A 55 15.83 10.92 -17.49
C GLU A 55 15.58 12.38 -17.10
N GLY A 56 15.71 12.69 -15.81
CA GLY A 56 15.51 14.03 -15.26
C GLY A 56 15.08 14.05 -13.79
N PRO A 57 14.97 15.24 -13.17
CA PRO A 57 14.64 15.38 -11.74
C PRO A 57 13.22 14.93 -11.36
N PHE A 58 12.37 14.62 -12.35
CA PHE A 58 11.01 14.13 -12.20
C PHE A 58 10.84 12.74 -12.83
N ASN A 59 11.74 11.82 -12.49
CA ASN A 59 11.69 10.41 -12.91
C ASN A 59 10.67 9.58 -12.10
N VAL A 60 9.94 10.19 -11.18
CA VAL A 60 8.89 9.52 -10.42
C VAL A 60 7.72 9.16 -11.32
N SER A 61 7.41 7.88 -11.41
CA SER A 61 6.20 7.39 -12.08
C SER A 61 5.02 7.35 -11.11
N THR A 62 3.85 6.98 -11.62
CA THR A 62 2.70 6.63 -10.78
C THR A 62 2.79 5.17 -10.33
N VAL A 63 2.11 4.80 -9.25
CA VAL A 63 2.01 3.40 -8.81
C VAL A 63 1.41 2.50 -9.91
N TYR A 64 0.55 3.06 -10.76
CA TYR A 64 -0.04 2.36 -11.91
C TYR A 64 0.98 2.02 -12.98
N SER A 65 2.06 2.79 -13.09
CA SER A 65 3.14 2.55 -14.05
C SER A 65 3.87 1.25 -13.73
N ARG A 66 4.18 1.02 -12.44
CA ARG A 66 4.77 -0.25 -11.99
C ARG A 66 3.81 -1.42 -12.10
N SER A 67 2.55 -1.25 -11.68
CA SER A 67 1.53 -2.28 -11.87
C SER A 67 1.38 -2.68 -13.34
N PHE A 68 1.48 -1.71 -14.26
CA PHE A 68 1.47 -1.97 -15.69
C PHE A 68 2.72 -2.72 -16.17
N SER A 69 3.92 -2.36 -15.70
CA SER A 69 5.13 -3.10 -16.07
C SER A 69 5.12 -4.56 -15.58
N HIS A 70 4.38 -4.86 -14.51
CA HIS A 70 4.25 -6.23 -14.01
C HIS A 70 3.21 -7.08 -14.75
N LEU A 71 2.01 -6.55 -15.01
CA LEU A 71 0.87 -7.33 -15.54
C LEU A 71 0.09 -6.61 -16.64
N SER A 72 0.68 -5.59 -17.25
CA SER A 72 0.03 -4.71 -18.23
C SER A 72 -1.30 -4.15 -17.68
N TRP A 73 -2.34 -4.07 -18.51
CA TRP A 73 -3.66 -3.55 -18.12
C TRP A 73 -4.27 -4.31 -16.93
N THR A 74 -4.05 -5.62 -16.83
CA THR A 74 -4.54 -6.42 -15.69
C THR A 74 -3.95 -5.93 -14.38
N GLY A 75 -2.66 -5.57 -14.35
CA GLY A 75 -2.02 -5.00 -13.17
C GLY A 75 -2.66 -3.69 -12.72
N MET A 76 -2.99 -2.81 -13.68
CA MET A 76 -3.67 -1.54 -13.36
C MET A 76 -5.06 -1.77 -12.77
N PHE A 77 -5.84 -2.72 -13.31
CA PHE A 77 -7.15 -3.07 -12.74
C PHE A 77 -7.04 -3.69 -11.35
N VAL A 78 -6.08 -4.59 -11.13
CA VAL A 78 -5.84 -5.18 -9.80
C VAL A 78 -5.46 -4.11 -8.78
N MET A 79 -4.60 -3.15 -9.16
CA MET A 79 -4.20 -2.06 -8.29
C MET A 79 -5.37 -1.11 -7.98
N ALA A 80 -6.21 -0.80 -8.96
CA ALA A 80 -7.42 0.00 -8.75
C ALA A 80 -8.39 -0.69 -7.77
N ILE A 81 -8.63 -1.99 -7.94
CA ILE A 81 -9.47 -2.79 -7.02
C ILE A 81 -8.86 -2.79 -5.61
N PHE A 82 -7.55 -2.96 -5.49
CA PHE A 82 -6.87 -2.94 -4.20
C PHE A 82 -7.05 -1.61 -3.47
N ILE A 83 -6.86 -0.48 -4.17
CA ILE A 83 -7.07 0.87 -3.61
C ILE A 83 -8.52 1.06 -3.16
N LEU A 84 -9.49 0.54 -3.91
CA LEU A 84 -10.90 0.64 -3.55
C LEU A 84 -11.25 -0.23 -2.34
N VAL A 85 -10.66 -1.42 -2.21
CA VAL A 85 -11.01 -2.40 -1.17
C VAL A 85 -10.32 -2.11 0.17
N ILE A 86 -9.07 -1.62 0.16
CA ILE A 86 -8.27 -1.36 1.36
C ILE A 86 -8.99 -0.49 2.42
N PRO A 87 -9.69 0.61 2.09
CA PRO A 87 -10.40 1.43 3.08
C PRO A 87 -11.51 0.67 3.79
N PHE A 88 -12.22 -0.20 3.08
CA PHE A 88 -13.28 -1.01 3.69
C PHE A 88 -12.69 -2.01 4.67
N ILE A 89 -11.60 -2.68 4.28
CA ILE A 89 -10.87 -3.60 5.16
C ILE A 89 -10.33 -2.85 6.38
N TYR A 90 -9.65 -1.72 6.17
CA TYR A 90 -9.05 -0.93 7.24
C TYR A 90 -10.09 -0.42 8.25
N ARG A 91 -11.25 0.03 7.77
CA ARG A 91 -12.39 0.42 8.62
C ARG A 91 -12.84 -0.71 9.55
N MET A 92 -12.79 -1.97 9.14
CA MET A 92 -13.22 -3.11 9.98
C MET A 92 -12.35 -3.29 11.23
N PHE A 93 -11.10 -2.84 11.19
CA PHE A 93 -10.14 -3.00 12.30
C PHE A 93 -10.05 -1.76 13.20
N LEU A 94 -10.54 -0.60 12.74
CA LEU A 94 -10.51 0.64 13.52
C LEU A 94 -11.52 0.65 14.67
N SER A 95 -11.11 1.21 15.80
CA SER A 95 -12.04 1.59 16.88
C SER A 95 -12.87 2.80 16.44
N PRO A 96 -14.15 2.94 16.86
CA PRO A 96 -14.96 4.12 16.57
C PRO A 96 -14.27 5.44 16.93
N ALA A 97 -13.50 5.48 18.02
CA ALA A 97 -12.75 6.64 18.48
C ALA A 97 -11.67 7.11 17.48
N TYR A 98 -11.08 6.19 16.72
CA TYR A 98 -9.99 6.47 15.75
C TYR A 98 -10.44 6.34 14.30
N LEU A 99 -11.74 6.23 14.04
CA LEU A 99 -12.27 6.04 12.69
C LEU A 99 -11.99 7.27 11.80
N GLY A 100 -12.23 8.48 12.33
CA GLY A 100 -11.99 9.72 11.59
C GLY A 100 -10.52 9.95 11.26
N SER A 101 -9.64 9.83 12.25
CA SER A 101 -8.19 10.01 12.07
C SER A 101 -7.57 8.91 11.21
N GLY A 102 -8.00 7.66 11.37
CA GLY A 102 -7.57 6.54 10.55
C GLY A 102 -7.93 6.72 9.08
N LEU A 103 -9.17 7.11 8.77
CA LEU A 103 -9.58 7.36 7.39
C LEU A 103 -8.87 8.58 6.79
N ALA A 104 -8.67 9.65 7.56
CA ALA A 104 -7.93 10.82 7.08
C ALA A 104 -6.49 10.46 6.67
N LEU A 105 -5.77 9.69 7.51
CA LEU A 105 -4.43 9.20 7.20
C LEU A 105 -4.42 8.33 5.93
N LEU A 106 -5.40 7.44 5.78
CA LEU A 106 -5.51 6.59 4.61
C LEU A 106 -5.79 7.40 3.34
N SER A 107 -6.67 8.40 3.39
CA SER A 107 -6.95 9.30 2.28
C SER A 107 -5.71 10.12 1.89
N THR A 108 -4.93 10.60 2.86
CA THR A 108 -3.66 11.28 2.60
C THR A 108 -2.67 10.34 1.92
N MET A 109 -2.57 9.08 2.35
CA MET A 109 -1.73 8.09 1.68
C MET A 109 -2.16 7.85 0.23
N PHE A 110 -3.47 7.74 -0.04
CA PHE A 110 -3.99 7.58 -1.39
C PHE A 110 -3.72 8.79 -2.29
N LEU A 111 -3.82 10.01 -1.75
CA LEU A 111 -3.44 11.21 -2.48
C LEU A 111 -1.97 11.16 -2.91
N PHE A 112 -1.11 10.66 -2.03
CA PHE A 112 0.30 10.51 -2.34
C PHE A 112 0.59 9.33 -3.28
N MET A 113 -0.29 8.34 -3.47
CA MET A 113 -0.10 7.25 -4.43
C MET A 113 -0.03 7.69 -5.90
N ALA A 114 -0.37 8.96 -6.19
CA ALA A 114 -0.04 9.58 -7.47
C ALA A 114 1.48 9.57 -7.76
N TYR A 115 2.30 9.43 -6.71
CA TYR A 115 3.73 9.21 -6.77
C TYR A 115 4.04 7.78 -6.34
N ASP A 116 4.80 7.08 -7.17
CA ASP A 116 5.21 5.69 -6.94
C ASP A 116 6.00 5.50 -5.63
N ASN A 117 6.66 6.54 -5.13
CA ASN A 117 7.44 6.47 -3.89
C ASN A 117 6.62 6.38 -2.60
N THR A 118 5.29 6.45 -2.64
CA THR A 118 4.50 6.68 -1.43
C THR A 118 4.26 5.44 -0.58
N ILE A 119 3.96 4.29 -1.18
CA ILE A 119 3.89 3.01 -0.44
C ILE A 119 5.32 2.57 -0.05
N SER A 120 6.32 3.01 -0.84
CA SER A 120 7.74 2.85 -0.52
C SER A 120 8.22 3.75 0.63
N PHE A 121 7.54 4.87 0.91
CA PHE A 121 7.86 5.78 2.00
C PHE A 121 7.31 5.25 3.33
N THR A 122 8.10 4.34 3.91
CA THR A 122 7.92 3.70 5.22
C THR A 122 7.41 4.60 6.35
N GLY A 123 7.68 5.91 6.32
CA GLY A 123 7.18 6.87 7.31
C GLY A 123 5.65 7.01 7.34
N LEU A 124 4.99 7.13 6.19
CA LEU A 124 3.52 7.27 6.12
C LEU A 124 2.81 5.96 6.41
N SER A 125 3.36 4.85 5.94
CA SER A 125 2.88 3.50 6.23
C SER A 125 2.82 3.18 7.72
N PHE A 126 3.83 3.61 8.49
CA PHE A 126 3.86 3.42 9.93
C PHE A 126 2.77 4.22 10.66
N GLN A 127 2.31 5.33 10.08
CA GLN A 127 1.25 6.15 10.68
C GLN A 127 -0.09 5.42 10.76
N LEU A 128 -0.36 4.49 9.82
CA LEU A 128 -1.56 3.63 9.87
C LEU A 128 -1.54 2.63 11.03
N CYS A 129 -0.38 2.35 11.64
CA CYS A 129 -0.31 1.46 12.79
C CYS A 129 -0.84 2.11 14.07
N TYR A 130 -0.73 3.45 14.24
CA TYR A 130 -1.12 4.11 15.50
C TYR A 130 -2.62 4.00 15.81
N PRO A 131 -3.56 4.30 14.88
CA PRO A 131 -4.99 4.15 15.14
C PRO A 131 -5.38 2.72 15.52
N LEU A 132 -4.70 1.73 14.95
CA LEU A 132 -4.92 0.31 15.24
C LEU A 132 -4.39 -0.08 16.63
N LEU A 133 -3.15 0.31 16.95
CA LEU A 133 -2.51 -0.01 18.23
C LEU A 133 -3.24 0.65 19.41
N PHE A 134 -3.54 1.95 19.31
CA PHE A 134 -4.26 2.64 20.39
C PHE A 134 -5.71 2.17 20.51
N GLY A 135 -6.39 1.89 19.40
CA GLY A 135 -7.72 1.29 19.44
C GLY A 135 -7.74 -0.09 20.09
N TRP A 136 -6.66 -0.87 19.95
CA TRP A 136 -6.53 -2.18 20.62
C TRP A 136 -6.21 -2.06 22.11
N LEU A 137 -5.33 -1.13 22.50
CA LEU A 137 -5.01 -0.86 23.91
C LEU A 137 -6.23 -0.36 24.67
N GLU A 138 -7.00 0.57 24.10
CA GLU A 138 -8.24 1.09 24.69
C GLU A 138 -9.28 -0.03 24.93
N LYS A 139 -9.47 -0.92 23.96
CA LYS A 139 -10.36 -2.09 24.12
C LYS A 139 -9.94 -2.99 25.28
N LYS A 140 -8.63 -3.18 25.48
CA LYS A 140 -8.10 -3.99 26.59
C LYS A 140 -8.32 -3.34 27.95
N GLU A 141 -8.09 -2.03 28.07
CA GLU A 141 -8.32 -1.29 29.31
C GLU A 141 -9.81 -1.32 29.69
N ILE A 142 -10.71 -1.04 28.74
CA ILE A 142 -12.16 -1.11 28.96
C ILE A 142 -12.59 -2.52 29.40
N PHE A 143 -12.03 -3.57 28.79
CA PHE A 143 -12.33 -4.95 29.17
C PHE A 143 -11.83 -5.27 30.59
N SER A 144 -10.64 -4.80 30.96
CA SER A 144 -10.07 -4.98 32.30
C SER A 144 -10.93 -4.29 33.38
N LEU A 145 -11.35 -3.04 33.14
CA LEU A 145 -12.19 -2.28 34.06
C LEU A 145 -13.56 -2.94 34.27
N ARG A 146 -14.21 -3.42 33.20
CA ARG A 146 -15.48 -4.16 33.29
C ARG A 146 -15.36 -5.46 34.08
N LYS A 147 -14.22 -6.15 33.95
CA LYS A 147 -13.96 -7.36 34.73
C LYS A 147 -13.80 -7.03 36.22
N ALA A 148 -13.09 -5.96 36.56
CA ALA A 148 -12.90 -5.54 37.95
C ALA A 148 -14.21 -5.15 38.66
N THR A 149 -15.13 -4.45 37.99
CA THR A 149 -16.43 -4.09 38.57
C THR A 149 -17.39 -5.27 38.73
N SER A 150 -17.23 -6.33 37.93
CA SER A 150 -18.04 -7.55 38.05
C SER A 150 -17.69 -8.41 39.27
N TYR A 151 -16.51 -8.26 39.88
CA TYR A 151 -16.10 -9.00 41.09
C TYR A 151 -16.42 -8.25 42.39
N SER A 152 -16.83 -6.99 42.31
CA SER A 152 -17.20 -6.15 43.46
C SER A 152 -18.71 -6.10 43.72
N SER A 153 -19.50 -6.91 43.01
CA SER A 153 -20.95 -7.05 43.12
C SER A 153 -21.31 -8.41 43.68
#